data_AF-R7HGU9-F1
#
_entry.id   AF-R7HGU9-F1
#
_cell.length_a   1.000
_cell.length_b   1.000
_cell.length_c   1.000
_cell.angle_alpha   90.00
_cell.angle_beta   90.00
_cell.angle_gamma   90.00
#
_symmetry.space_group_name_H-M   'P 1'
#
loop_
_entity.id
_entity.type
_entity.pdbx_description
1 polymer ?
#
loop_
_entity_poly.entity_id
_entity_poly.type
_entity_poly.pdbx_seq_one_letter_code
_entity_poly.pdbx_strand_id
1 'polypeptide(L)'
;MHKIYLEAKDALEYIKESIEESKIKSIDIKNARYHHNSDYQNAPSIVKHGLLPIGELHSLGVKNFTDKFLKLSDDITSHINGNDGISLSVVGLKDLYKDEDEYDPFVPHNVDFIISNNVRAYRNTTHYGNEFICSEPINNNLIRAIDFRILMLINNLLDNKLTGNTEQVKMILEKYNALKKVCEQMKKSNLDAYLREMSIEKSTLDYEKMASNPYLKLKKQEK
;
A
#
# COMPACT_ATOMS: atom_id res chain seq x y z
N MET A 1 17.81 -12.79 -10.27
CA MET A 1 16.86 -12.56 -9.16
C MET A 1 17.11 -13.62 -8.10
N HIS A 2 17.68 -13.23 -6.96
CA HIS A 2 18.04 -14.17 -5.89
C HIS A 2 16.78 -14.59 -5.11
N LYS A 3 16.57 -15.89 -4.95
CA LYS A 3 15.42 -16.49 -4.25
C LYS A 3 15.91 -17.47 -3.21
N ILE A 4 15.26 -17.48 -2.05
CA ILE A 4 15.48 -18.49 -1.01
C ILE A 4 14.18 -19.25 -0.70
N TYR A 5 14.33 -20.50 -0.26
CA TYR A 5 13.23 -21.41 0.03
C TYR A 5 13.22 -21.72 1.52
N LEU A 6 12.10 -21.42 2.18
CA LEU A 6 11.98 -21.49 3.63
C LEU A 6 10.81 -22.40 4.04
N GLU A 7 10.90 -23.01 5.22
CA GLU A 7 9.73 -23.56 5.88
C GLU A 7 8.81 -22.43 6.35
N ALA A 8 7.55 -22.74 6.66
CA ALA A 8 6.56 -21.73 7.02
C ALA A 8 6.96 -20.89 8.25
N LYS A 9 7.49 -21.54 9.30
CA LYS A 9 8.00 -20.86 10.50
C LYS A 9 9.15 -19.92 10.15
N ASP A 10 10.15 -20.45 9.47
CA ASP A 10 11.37 -19.71 9.13
C ASP A 10 11.07 -18.52 8.20
N ALA A 11 10.04 -18.62 7.36
CA ALA A 11 9.60 -17.51 6.51
C ALA A 11 9.08 -16.32 7.32
N LEU A 12 8.29 -16.55 8.37
CA LEU A 12 7.77 -15.48 9.22
C LEU A 12 8.89 -14.82 10.03
N GLU A 13 9.80 -15.63 10.59
CA GLU A 13 10.98 -15.18 11.34
C GLU A 13 11.88 -14.32 10.46
N TYR A 14 12.21 -14.82 9.27
CA TYR A 14 13.02 -14.08 8.28
C TYR A 14 12.43 -12.72 7.93
N ILE A 15 11.09 -12.65 7.71
CA ILE A 15 10.42 -11.39 7.37
C ILE A 15 10.51 -10.40 8.54
N LYS A 16 10.30 -10.86 9.78
CA LYS A 16 10.42 -10.02 10.97
C LYS A 16 11.83 -9.45 11.11
N GLU A 17 12.84 -10.33 11.04
CA GLU A 17 14.25 -9.93 11.15
C GLU A 17 14.65 -8.96 10.04
N SER A 18 14.25 -9.23 8.79
CA SER A 18 14.51 -8.34 7.65
C SER A 18 13.99 -6.92 7.88
N ILE A 19 12.79 -6.79 8.45
CA ILE A 19 12.18 -5.49 8.75
C ILE A 19 12.93 -4.82 9.90
N GLU A 20 13.19 -5.55 10.99
CA GLU A 20 13.88 -5.03 12.18
C GLU A 20 15.26 -4.50 11.85
N GLU A 21 16.05 -5.29 11.12
CA GLU A 21 17.40 -4.92 10.71
C GLU A 21 17.43 -3.75 9.72
N SER A 22 16.32 -3.45 9.05
CA SER A 22 16.20 -2.34 8.11
C SER A 22 15.70 -1.06 8.76
N LYS A 23 15.38 -1.06 10.06
CA LYS A 23 14.95 0.15 10.77
C LYS A 23 16.06 1.20 10.75
N ILE A 24 15.65 2.43 10.45
CA ILE A 24 16.47 3.63 10.55
C ILE A 24 15.80 4.62 11.50
N LYS A 25 16.50 5.73 11.78
CA LYS A 25 15.95 6.80 12.60
C LYS A 25 14.59 7.24 12.04
N SER A 26 13.59 7.32 12.93
CA SER A 26 12.24 7.75 12.57
C SER A 26 12.23 9.15 11.97
N ILE A 27 11.41 9.34 10.94
CA ILE A 27 11.28 10.59 10.20
C ILE A 27 9.84 11.06 10.26
N ASP A 28 9.67 12.35 10.56
CA ASP A 28 8.38 13.01 10.52
C ASP A 28 8.02 13.42 9.10
N ILE A 29 6.81 13.07 8.66
CA ILE A 29 6.34 13.33 7.30
C ILE A 29 5.68 14.70 7.26
N LYS A 30 6.32 15.63 6.55
CA LYS A 30 5.82 17.00 6.39
C LYS A 30 5.05 17.15 5.08
N ASN A 31 4.17 18.16 5.04
CA ASN A 31 3.46 18.59 3.83
C ASN A 31 2.69 17.45 3.13
N ALA A 32 2.05 16.60 3.94
CA ALA A 32 1.25 15.47 3.48
C ALA A 32 -0.03 15.37 4.32
N ARG A 33 -1.14 15.03 3.67
CA ARG A 33 -2.48 14.97 4.31
C ARG A 33 -3.39 13.91 3.72
N TYR A 34 -3.14 13.52 2.47
CA TYR A 34 -4.00 12.60 1.76
C TYR A 34 -3.45 11.19 1.88
N HIS A 35 -4.36 10.24 1.95
CA HIS A 35 -4.08 8.82 1.96
C HIS A 35 -4.70 8.18 0.72
N HIS A 36 -4.01 7.20 0.16
CA HIS A 36 -4.53 6.33 -0.88
C HIS A 36 -4.03 4.94 -0.60
N ASN A 37 -4.91 3.97 -0.34
CA ASN A 37 -4.46 2.60 -0.14
C ASN A 37 -4.66 1.75 -1.39
N SER A 38 -3.83 0.72 -1.51
CA SER A 38 -3.93 -0.26 -2.58
C SER A 38 -3.44 -1.61 -2.13
N ASP A 39 -3.84 -2.66 -2.84
CA ASP A 39 -3.27 -3.99 -2.64
C ASP A 39 -1.75 -3.96 -2.82
N TYR A 40 -1.05 -4.75 -2.00
CA TYR A 40 0.41 -4.90 -2.10
C TYR A 40 0.88 -5.25 -3.52
N GLN A 41 0.11 -6.03 -4.29
CA GLN A 41 0.50 -6.41 -5.65
C GLN A 41 0.47 -5.24 -6.64
N ASN A 42 -0.37 -4.22 -6.39
CA ASN A 42 -0.47 -3.02 -7.23
C ASN A 42 0.56 -1.95 -6.82
N ALA A 43 1.00 -1.96 -5.56
CA ALA A 43 1.90 -0.95 -5.00
C ALA A 43 3.19 -0.70 -5.82
N PRO A 44 3.88 -1.71 -6.38
CA PRO A 44 5.05 -1.46 -7.23
C PRO A 44 4.73 -0.63 -8.48
N SER A 45 3.53 -0.81 -9.05
CA SER A 45 3.09 -0.03 -10.20
C SER A 45 2.87 1.43 -9.84
N ILE A 46 2.28 1.69 -8.67
CA ILE A 46 2.04 3.05 -8.15
C ILE A 46 3.38 3.79 -7.94
N VAL A 47 4.37 3.12 -7.34
CA VAL A 47 5.72 3.72 -7.18
C VAL A 47 6.35 4.06 -8.54
N LYS A 48 6.14 3.20 -9.54
CA LYS A 48 6.73 3.37 -10.86
C LYS A 48 6.04 4.46 -11.68
N HIS A 49 4.71 4.52 -11.65
CA HIS A 49 3.90 5.33 -12.57
C HIS A 49 3.19 6.51 -11.90
N GLY A 50 3.18 6.58 -10.57
CA GLY A 50 2.29 7.47 -9.82
C GLY A 50 0.90 6.85 -9.63
N LEU A 51 -0.03 7.64 -9.11
CA LEU A 51 -1.45 7.29 -9.08
C LEU A 51 -2.10 7.80 -10.36
N LEU A 52 -2.72 6.89 -11.10
CA LEU A 52 -3.38 7.17 -12.36
C LEU A 52 -4.86 6.86 -12.25
N PRO A 53 -5.75 7.63 -12.90
CA PRO A 53 -7.16 7.25 -13.03
C PRO A 53 -7.32 5.90 -13.73
N ILE A 54 -8.44 5.22 -13.51
CA ILE A 54 -8.73 3.90 -14.09
C ILE A 54 -8.67 3.94 -15.62
N GLY A 55 -9.23 4.99 -16.24
CA GLY A 55 -9.21 5.17 -17.68
C GLY A 55 -7.79 5.27 -18.25
N GLU A 56 -6.88 5.92 -17.52
CA GLU A 56 -5.49 6.08 -17.93
C GLU A 56 -4.65 4.83 -17.67
N LEU A 57 -4.88 4.14 -16.55
CA LEU A 57 -4.31 2.82 -16.30
C LEU A 57 -4.64 1.85 -17.45
N HIS A 58 -5.87 1.93 -17.96
CA HIS A 58 -6.31 1.14 -19.09
C HIS A 58 -5.62 1.55 -20.39
N SER A 59 -5.68 2.83 -20.75
CA SER A 59 -5.18 3.33 -22.04
C SER A 59 -3.67 3.15 -22.21
N LEU A 60 -2.92 3.25 -21.11
CA LEU A 60 -1.47 3.01 -21.09
C LEU A 60 -1.09 1.53 -21.03
N GLY A 61 -2.07 0.62 -20.94
CA GLY A 61 -1.83 -0.82 -20.80
C GLY A 61 -1.15 -1.20 -19.47
N VAL A 62 -1.19 -0.33 -18.47
CA VAL A 62 -0.66 -0.58 -17.12
C VAL A 62 -1.52 -1.63 -16.43
N LYS A 63 -2.84 -1.54 -16.59
CA LYS A 63 -3.80 -2.53 -16.12
C LYS A 63 -4.93 -2.70 -17.12
N ASN A 64 -5.23 -3.94 -17.49
CA ASN A 64 -6.31 -4.24 -18.40
C ASN A 64 -7.62 -4.36 -17.63
N PHE A 65 -8.60 -3.55 -18.04
CA PHE A 65 -9.97 -3.62 -17.54
C PHE A 65 -10.90 -4.08 -18.65
N THR A 66 -12.00 -4.73 -18.29
CA THR A 66 -13.03 -5.07 -19.27
C THR A 66 -13.91 -3.86 -19.54
N ASP A 67 -14.47 -3.74 -20.74
CA ASP A 67 -15.43 -2.68 -21.07
C ASP A 67 -16.61 -2.63 -20.09
N LYS A 68 -17.04 -3.81 -19.62
CA LYS A 68 -18.09 -3.92 -18.60
C LYS A 68 -17.67 -3.26 -17.28
N PHE A 69 -16.44 -3.51 -16.83
CA PHE A 69 -15.91 -2.89 -15.61
C PHE A 69 -15.81 -1.37 -15.76
N LEU A 70 -15.27 -0.89 -16.88
CA LEU A 70 -15.13 0.55 -17.13
C LEU A 70 -16.48 1.26 -17.13
N LYS A 71 -17.50 0.68 -17.81
CA LYS A 71 -18.86 1.23 -17.80
C LYS A 71 -19.47 1.30 -16.41
N LEU A 72 -19.28 0.25 -15.59
CA LEU A 72 -19.79 0.23 -14.21
C LEU A 72 -19.05 1.23 -13.32
N SER A 73 -17.74 1.36 -13.49
CA SER A 73 -16.92 2.29 -12.73
C SER A 73 -17.22 3.76 -13.08
N ASP A 74 -17.70 4.04 -14.29
CA ASP A 74 -18.11 5.39 -14.71
C ASP A 74 -19.50 5.78 -14.23
N ASP A 75 -20.30 4.82 -13.77
CA ASP A 75 -21.66 5.05 -13.29
C ASP A 75 -21.65 5.63 -11.87
N ILE A 76 -21.33 6.92 -11.76
CA ILE A 76 -21.22 7.68 -10.50
C ILE A 76 -22.57 7.95 -9.80
N THR A 77 -23.63 7.22 -10.16
CA THR A 77 -24.92 7.33 -9.48
C THR A 77 -24.90 6.77 -8.05
N SER A 78 -23.92 5.92 -7.73
CA SER A 78 -23.80 5.24 -6.43
C SER A 78 -22.44 5.38 -5.73
N HIS A 79 -21.46 6.02 -6.39
CA HIS A 79 -20.11 6.27 -5.86
C HIS A 79 -19.57 7.59 -6.42
N ILE A 80 -18.56 8.18 -5.76
CA ILE A 80 -18.18 9.59 -5.98
C ILE A 80 -17.18 9.74 -7.15
N ASN A 81 -16.41 8.71 -7.50
CA ASN A 81 -15.35 8.78 -8.51
C ASN A 81 -15.65 7.97 -9.79
N GLY A 82 -15.61 8.63 -10.95
CA GLY A 82 -15.66 7.97 -12.26
C GLY A 82 -14.31 7.34 -12.65
N ASN A 83 -14.17 6.91 -13.90
CA ASN A 83 -12.90 6.37 -14.41
C ASN A 83 -11.76 7.41 -14.45
N ASP A 84 -12.08 8.69 -14.33
CA ASP A 84 -11.22 9.86 -14.43
C ASP A 84 -10.77 10.39 -13.06
N GLY A 85 -11.39 9.94 -11.97
CA GLY A 85 -11.09 10.38 -10.61
C GLY A 85 -10.19 9.44 -9.82
N ILE A 86 -9.15 9.99 -9.20
CA ILE A 86 -8.37 9.31 -8.16
C ILE A 86 -9.01 9.60 -6.80
N SER A 87 -9.43 8.55 -6.11
CA SER A 87 -9.90 8.62 -4.74
C SER A 87 -8.74 8.75 -3.75
N LEU A 88 -8.81 9.78 -2.92
CA LEU A 88 -7.94 10.05 -1.79
C LEU A 88 -8.80 10.16 -0.53
N SER A 89 -8.24 9.91 0.65
CA SER A 89 -8.90 10.18 1.93
C SER A 89 -8.11 11.14 2.79
N VAL A 90 -8.79 11.90 3.65
CA VAL A 90 -8.16 12.73 4.69
C VAL A 90 -8.66 12.25 6.04
N VAL A 91 -7.76 11.78 6.90
CA VAL A 91 -8.15 11.22 8.19
C VAL A 91 -8.36 12.29 9.28
N GLY A 92 -9.30 12.06 10.19
CA GLY A 92 -9.49 12.89 11.39
C GLY A 92 -10.16 14.24 11.11
N LEU A 93 -11.03 14.28 10.10
CA LEU A 93 -11.87 15.44 9.80
C LEU A 93 -12.78 15.77 11.00
N LYS A 94 -12.86 17.06 11.33
CA LYS A 94 -13.65 17.54 12.49
C LYS A 94 -15.07 17.96 12.12
N ASP A 95 -15.38 18.00 10.83
CA ASP A 95 -16.68 18.42 10.33
C ASP A 95 -17.64 17.26 10.13
N LEU A 96 -17.24 15.99 10.29
CA LEU A 96 -18.12 14.84 10.07
C LEU A 96 -19.28 14.80 11.08
N TYR A 97 -20.45 14.31 10.65
CA TYR A 97 -21.49 13.96 11.62
C TYR A 97 -21.01 12.82 12.51
N LYS A 98 -21.57 12.76 13.72
CA LYS A 98 -21.13 11.83 14.77
C LYS A 98 -21.16 10.35 14.34
N ASP A 99 -22.14 9.98 13.52
CA ASP A 99 -22.40 8.60 13.12
C ASP A 99 -21.98 8.34 11.65
N GLU A 100 -21.14 9.22 11.08
CA GLU A 100 -20.62 9.03 9.72
C GLU A 100 -19.44 8.08 9.70
N ASP A 101 -19.49 7.15 8.75
CA ASP A 101 -18.40 6.22 8.52
C ASP A 101 -17.24 6.93 7.81
N GLU A 102 -16.09 6.94 8.49
CA GLU A 102 -14.84 7.43 7.93
C GLU A 102 -14.10 6.28 7.23
N TYR A 103 -13.66 6.49 5.99
CA TYR A 103 -12.79 5.51 5.34
C TYR A 103 -11.48 5.41 6.10
N ASP A 104 -11.15 4.20 6.56
CA ASP A 104 -9.89 3.90 7.24
C ASP A 104 -8.82 3.47 6.23
N PRO A 105 -7.79 4.30 5.95
CA PRO A 105 -6.68 3.88 5.11
C PRO A 105 -5.73 2.90 5.81
N PHE A 106 -5.83 2.69 7.13
CA PHE A 106 -4.86 1.98 7.95
C PHE A 106 -5.05 0.45 8.00
N VAL A 107 -5.60 -0.12 6.94
CA VAL A 107 -5.91 -1.56 6.84
C VAL A 107 -4.62 -2.38 6.66
N PRO A 108 -4.37 -3.43 7.47
CA PRO A 108 -3.11 -4.18 7.42
C PRO A 108 -2.83 -4.91 6.10
N HIS A 109 -3.91 -5.28 5.41
CA HIS A 109 -3.84 -6.02 4.14
C HIS A 109 -3.50 -5.13 2.94
N ASN A 110 -3.47 -3.80 3.11
CA ASN A 110 -3.18 -2.84 2.04
C ASN A 110 -1.88 -2.08 2.34
N VAL A 111 -1.32 -1.47 1.30
CA VAL A 111 -0.26 -0.46 1.39
C VAL A 111 -0.92 0.90 1.32
N ASP A 112 -0.62 1.77 2.27
CA ASP A 112 -1.13 3.14 2.33
C ASP A 112 -0.08 4.12 1.79
N PHE A 113 -0.43 4.87 0.77
CA PHE A 113 0.39 5.91 0.17
C PHE A 113 -0.01 7.26 0.75
N ILE A 114 0.93 7.89 1.46
CA ILE A 114 0.74 9.25 1.95
C ILE A 114 1.16 10.23 0.87
N ILE A 115 0.22 11.08 0.46
CA ILE A 115 0.37 11.97 -0.68
C ILE A 115 0.47 13.43 -0.21
N SER A 116 1.31 14.19 -0.92
CA SER A 116 1.60 15.59 -0.61
C SER A 116 0.37 16.50 -0.67
N ASN A 117 0.37 17.53 0.18
CA ASN A 117 -0.62 18.61 0.19
C ASN A 117 -0.66 19.44 -1.10
N ASN A 118 0.37 19.32 -1.94
CA ASN A 118 0.43 20.03 -3.22
C ASN A 118 -0.54 19.44 -4.26
N VAL A 119 -1.10 18.26 -4.01
CA VAL A 119 -2.17 17.69 -4.85
C VAL A 119 -3.45 18.47 -4.66
N ARG A 120 -4.04 18.89 -5.79
CA ARG A 120 -5.37 19.50 -5.84
C ARG A 120 -6.40 18.39 -5.86
N ALA A 121 -7.14 18.27 -4.77
CA ALA A 121 -8.29 17.37 -4.67
C ALA A 121 -9.44 18.11 -4.00
N TYR A 122 -10.66 17.79 -4.41
CA TYR A 122 -11.88 18.41 -3.92
C TYR A 122 -12.75 17.38 -3.21
N ARG A 123 -13.58 17.85 -2.29
CA ARG A 123 -14.58 17.03 -1.60
C ARG A 123 -15.95 17.63 -1.91
N ASN A 124 -16.86 16.79 -2.40
CA ASN A 124 -18.16 17.23 -2.91
C ASN A 124 -19.16 17.59 -1.81
N THR A 125 -18.93 17.12 -0.59
CA THR A 125 -19.83 17.28 0.56
C THR A 125 -19.07 17.75 1.78
N THR A 126 -19.68 18.59 2.61
CA THR A 126 -19.23 18.74 4.00
C THR A 126 -20.02 17.76 4.86
N HIS A 127 -19.46 17.37 6.01
CA HIS A 127 -20.09 16.46 6.98
C HIS A 127 -20.23 14.98 6.62
N TYR A 128 -20.13 14.57 5.34
CA TYR A 128 -20.27 13.17 4.90
C TYR A 128 -18.97 12.58 4.35
N GLY A 129 -18.56 11.42 4.85
CA GLY A 129 -17.34 10.71 4.43
C GLY A 129 -16.06 11.54 4.50
N ASN A 130 -14.91 10.95 4.15
CA ASN A 130 -13.63 11.64 4.14
C ASN A 130 -12.89 11.55 2.79
N GLU A 131 -13.64 11.22 1.74
CA GLU A 131 -13.12 11.07 0.38
C GLU A 131 -12.91 12.43 -0.31
N PHE A 132 -11.78 12.56 -0.99
CA PHE A 132 -11.39 13.67 -1.84
C PHE A 132 -11.02 13.13 -3.21
N ILE A 133 -11.50 13.78 -4.26
CA ILE A 133 -11.26 13.38 -5.63
C ILE A 133 -10.20 14.28 -6.27
N CYS A 134 -9.17 13.65 -6.83
CA CYS A 134 -8.22 14.31 -7.72
C CYS A 134 -8.52 13.91 -9.15
N SER A 135 -8.79 14.88 -10.02
CA SER A 135 -9.12 14.66 -11.44
C SER A 135 -7.89 14.59 -12.35
N GLU A 136 -6.70 14.66 -11.79
CA GLU A 136 -5.43 14.66 -12.52
C GLU A 136 -4.53 13.53 -12.02
N PRO A 137 -3.70 12.92 -12.89
CA PRO A 137 -2.65 12.01 -12.47
C PRO A 137 -1.75 12.59 -11.37
N ILE A 138 -1.48 11.79 -10.34
CA ILE A 138 -0.58 12.17 -9.25
C ILE A 138 0.77 11.53 -9.53
N ASN A 139 1.73 12.36 -9.93
CA ASN A 139 3.11 11.94 -10.17
C ASN A 139 3.72 11.28 -8.92
N ASN A 140 4.57 10.28 -9.12
CA ASN A 140 5.18 9.54 -8.01
C ASN A 140 6.00 10.43 -7.06
N ASN A 141 6.62 11.50 -7.54
CA ASN A 141 7.35 12.48 -6.71
C ASN A 141 6.47 13.25 -5.69
N LEU A 142 5.15 13.10 -5.77
CA LEU A 142 4.20 13.63 -4.79
C LEU A 142 3.86 12.62 -3.69
N ILE A 143 4.31 11.37 -3.81
CA ILE A 143 4.27 10.38 -2.73
C ILE A 143 5.31 10.81 -1.68
N ARG A 144 4.87 10.92 -0.42
CA ARG A 144 5.72 11.32 0.72
C ARG A 144 6.12 10.15 1.58
N ALA A 145 5.22 9.18 1.75
CA ALA A 145 5.51 7.95 2.45
C ALA A 145 4.70 6.78 1.90
N ILE A 146 5.22 5.57 2.13
CA ILE A 146 4.60 4.30 1.81
C ILE A 146 4.54 3.50 3.11
N ASP A 147 3.34 3.39 3.65
CA ASP A 147 3.04 2.76 4.93
C ASP A 147 2.54 1.35 4.70
N PHE A 148 3.08 0.39 5.46
CA PHE A 148 2.67 -1.00 5.43
C PHE A 148 2.65 -1.58 6.85
N ARG A 149 2.01 -2.74 7.02
CA ARG A 149 1.65 -3.30 8.34
C ARG A 149 1.83 -4.82 8.40
N ILE A 150 2.93 -5.30 7.83
CA ILE A 150 3.21 -6.75 7.75
C ILE A 150 3.43 -7.34 9.15
N LEU A 151 4.06 -6.61 10.08
CA LEU A 151 4.33 -7.15 11.41
C LEU A 151 3.04 -7.46 12.19
N MET A 152 2.01 -6.64 12.02
CA MET A 152 0.68 -6.90 12.58
C MET A 152 0.07 -8.17 12.01
N LEU A 153 0.18 -8.42 10.70
CA LEU A 153 -0.30 -9.68 10.11
C LEU A 153 0.43 -10.89 10.70
N ILE A 154 1.74 -10.79 10.91
CA ILE A 154 2.52 -11.89 11.49
C ILE A 154 2.14 -12.11 12.96
N ASN A 155 2.02 -11.04 13.75
CA ASN A 155 1.63 -11.13 15.15
C ASN A 155 0.22 -11.74 15.30
N ASN A 156 -0.73 -11.33 14.45
CA ASN A 156 -2.07 -11.92 14.43
C ASN A 156 -2.02 -13.43 14.16
N LEU A 157 -1.15 -13.92 13.27
CA LEU A 157 -1.00 -15.37 13.07
C LEU A 157 -0.39 -16.07 14.28
N LEU A 158 0.60 -15.45 14.94
CA LEU A 158 1.25 -16.01 16.13
C LEU A 158 0.28 -16.09 17.31
N ASP A 159 -0.43 -15.01 17.59
CA ASP A 159 -1.36 -14.90 18.73
C ASP A 159 -2.52 -15.88 18.60
N ASN A 160 -3.00 -16.09 17.37
CA ASN A 160 -4.06 -17.06 17.07
C ASN A 160 -3.56 -18.50 16.82
N LYS A 161 -2.25 -18.76 16.99
CA LYS A 161 -1.61 -20.08 16.75
C LYS A 161 -1.87 -20.63 15.33
N LEU A 162 -1.97 -19.75 14.34
CA LEU A 162 -2.24 -20.05 12.93
C LEU A 162 -0.97 -20.18 12.08
N THR A 163 0.21 -20.30 12.69
CA THR A 163 1.49 -20.42 11.96
C THR A 163 1.61 -21.70 11.12
N GLY A 164 0.84 -22.75 11.44
CA GLY A 164 0.70 -23.94 10.61
C GLY A 164 -0.20 -23.75 9.38
N ASN A 165 -0.95 -22.64 9.30
CA ASN A 165 -1.79 -22.32 8.15
C ASN A 165 -0.92 -21.82 6.99
N THR A 166 -0.55 -22.75 6.12
CA THR A 166 0.36 -22.50 5.00
C THR A 166 -0.18 -21.43 4.03
N GLU A 167 -1.50 -21.30 3.87
CA GLU A 167 -2.10 -20.27 3.01
C GLU A 167 -1.91 -18.86 3.57
N GLN A 168 -2.11 -18.69 4.88
CA GLN A 168 -1.89 -17.41 5.55
C GLN A 168 -0.42 -17.00 5.54
N VAL A 169 0.49 -17.96 5.78
CA VAL A 169 1.94 -17.71 5.66
C VAL A 169 2.32 -17.33 4.23
N LYS A 170 1.77 -18.04 3.24
CA LYS A 170 1.99 -17.73 1.82
C LYS A 170 1.51 -16.32 1.46
N MET A 171 0.33 -15.91 1.96
CA MET A 171 -0.18 -14.55 1.77
C MET A 171 0.79 -13.49 2.30
N ILE A 172 1.31 -13.66 3.52
CA ILE A 172 2.27 -12.71 4.11
C ILE A 172 3.57 -12.67 3.28
N LEU A 173 4.07 -13.83 2.87
CA LEU A 173 5.24 -13.95 2.02
C LEU A 173 5.05 -13.24 0.67
N GLU A 174 3.87 -13.35 0.06
CA GLU A 174 3.53 -12.65 -1.18
C GLU A 174 3.47 -11.13 -0.99
N LYS A 175 2.95 -10.66 0.15
CA LYS A 175 2.97 -9.23 0.53
C LYS A 175 4.39 -8.72 0.75
N TYR A 176 5.24 -9.48 1.43
CA TYR A 176 6.66 -9.14 1.61
C TYR A 176 7.40 -9.07 0.27
N ASN A 177 7.20 -10.04 -0.62
CA ASN A 177 7.81 -10.03 -1.95
C ASN A 177 7.32 -8.85 -2.81
N ALA A 178 6.07 -8.43 -2.65
CA ALA A 178 5.54 -7.24 -3.31
C ALA A 178 6.13 -5.96 -2.71
N LEU A 179 6.28 -5.87 -1.38
CA LEU A 179 6.98 -4.78 -0.70
C LEU A 179 8.44 -4.67 -1.16
N LYS A 180 9.12 -5.79 -1.33
CA LYS A 180 10.47 -5.81 -1.90
C LYS A 180 10.50 -5.19 -3.31
N LYS A 181 9.51 -5.50 -4.16
CA LYS A 181 9.38 -4.86 -5.48
C LYS A 181 9.12 -3.35 -5.36
N VAL A 182 8.31 -2.91 -4.40
CA VAL A 182 8.13 -1.48 -4.08
C VAL A 182 9.50 -0.84 -3.84
N CYS A 183 10.30 -1.42 -2.95
CA CYS A 183 11.64 -0.94 -2.62
C CYS A 183 12.59 -0.90 -3.85
N GLU A 184 12.56 -1.95 -4.68
CA GLU A 184 13.32 -1.98 -5.94
C GLU A 184 12.90 -0.86 -6.90
N GLN A 185 11.60 -0.54 -6.98
CA GLN A 185 11.11 0.56 -7.81
C GLN A 185 11.44 1.93 -7.21
N MET A 186 11.37 2.09 -5.88
CA MET A 186 11.82 3.31 -5.20
C MET A 186 13.27 3.60 -5.54
N LYS A 187 14.14 2.59 -5.43
CA LYS A 187 15.56 2.68 -5.80
C LYS A 187 15.78 3.03 -7.27
N LYS A 188 15.08 2.36 -8.18
CA LYS A 188 15.20 2.61 -9.64
C LYS A 188 14.75 4.02 -10.03
N SER A 189 13.69 4.52 -9.41
CA SER A 189 13.14 5.85 -9.69
C SER A 189 13.80 6.96 -8.89
N ASN A 190 14.77 6.63 -8.02
CA ASN A 190 15.34 7.55 -7.03
C ASN A 190 14.25 8.34 -6.28
N LEU A 191 13.24 7.61 -5.82
CA LEU A 191 12.04 8.21 -5.27
C LEU A 191 12.33 8.85 -3.90
N ASP A 192 12.04 10.14 -3.77
CA ASP A 192 12.13 10.90 -2.52
C ASP A 192 10.88 10.68 -1.64
N ALA A 193 10.70 9.43 -1.21
CA ALA A 193 9.62 9.01 -0.31
C ALA A 193 10.16 8.05 0.75
N TYR A 194 9.52 8.04 1.91
CA TYR A 194 9.90 7.17 3.02
C TYR A 194 9.13 5.85 3.00
N LEU A 195 9.79 4.75 3.35
CA LEU A 195 9.15 3.46 3.58
C LEU A 195 8.94 3.26 5.09
N ARG A 196 7.72 2.91 5.53
CA ARG A 196 7.42 2.82 6.97
C ARG A 196 6.59 1.60 7.34
N GLU A 197 7.00 0.94 8.41
CA GLU A 197 6.20 -0.10 9.07
C GLU A 197 5.37 0.57 10.19
N MET A 198 4.05 0.43 10.09
CA MET A 198 3.09 1.19 10.90
C MET A 198 2.18 0.27 11.73
N SER A 199 2.66 -0.92 12.11
CA SER A 199 1.87 -1.90 12.85
C SER A 199 1.62 -1.49 14.30
N ILE A 200 2.68 -1.50 15.13
CA ILE A 200 2.59 -1.22 16.58
C ILE A 200 3.59 -0.13 16.92
N GLU A 201 4.87 -0.40 16.71
CA GLU A 201 5.93 0.60 16.78
C GLU A 201 6.15 1.19 15.38
N LYS A 202 5.87 2.48 15.24
CA LYS A 202 6.09 3.21 13.98
C LYS A 202 7.59 3.24 13.69
N SER A 203 7.99 2.65 12.58
CA SER A 203 9.39 2.61 12.17
C SER A 203 9.58 3.04 10.72
N THR A 204 10.62 3.81 10.47
CA THR A 204 11.07 4.15 9.11
C THR A 204 12.13 3.14 8.70
N LEU A 205 12.10 2.68 7.46
CA LEU A 205 13.00 1.64 6.96
C LEU A 205 13.92 2.15 5.86
N ASP A 206 15.14 1.60 5.82
CA ASP A 206 16.04 1.69 4.68
C ASP A 206 15.48 0.82 3.54
N TYR A 207 14.84 1.46 2.56
CA TYR A 207 14.29 0.76 1.42
C TYR A 207 15.40 0.16 0.52
N GLU A 208 16.62 0.69 0.51
CA GLU A 208 17.70 0.12 -0.28
C GLU A 208 18.16 -1.21 0.29
N LYS A 209 18.29 -1.28 1.62
CA LYS A 209 18.55 -2.54 2.33
C LYS A 209 17.43 -3.54 2.06
N MET A 210 16.17 -3.14 2.20
CA MET A 210 15.02 -4.01 1.89
C MET A 210 15.00 -4.48 0.43
N ALA A 211 15.37 -3.62 -0.52
CA ALA A 211 15.46 -3.98 -1.93
C ALA A 211 16.56 -5.03 -2.20
N SER A 212 17.61 -5.08 -1.38
CA SER A 212 18.73 -6.01 -1.51
C SER A 212 18.45 -7.43 -0.99
N ASN A 213 17.40 -7.58 -0.16
CA ASN A 213 17.00 -8.88 0.38
C ASN A 213 16.69 -9.90 -0.75
N PRO A 214 16.65 -11.21 -0.47
CA PRO A 214 16.15 -12.21 -1.40
C PRO A 214 14.63 -12.16 -1.54
N TYR A 215 14.13 -12.68 -2.66
CA TYR A 215 12.73 -13.06 -2.77
C TYR A 215 12.49 -14.38 -2.03
N LEU A 216 11.36 -14.48 -1.34
CA LEU A 216 11.04 -15.66 -0.53
C LEU A 216 10.10 -16.60 -1.27
N LYS A 217 10.20 -17.89 -0.98
CA LYS A 217 9.23 -18.91 -1.40
C LYS A 217 9.14 -19.99 -0.34
N LEU A 218 7.95 -20.56 -0.13
CA LEU A 218 7.80 -21.73 0.73
C LEU A 218 8.39 -22.97 0.04
N LYS A 219 9.07 -23.82 0.81
CA LYS A 219 9.44 -25.16 0.37
C LYS A 219 8.18 -25.96 0.03
N LYS A 220 8.28 -26.84 -0.95
CA LYS A 220 7.18 -27.77 -1.25
C LYS A 220 7.08 -28.73 -0.08
N GLN A 221 5.88 -28.88 0.49
CA GLN A 221 5.62 -30.00 1.40
C GLN A 221 5.65 -31.27 0.57
N GLU A 222 6.61 -32.15 0.85
CA GLU A 222 6.56 -33.52 0.35
C GLU A 222 5.33 -34.17 0.99
N LYS A 223 4.45 -34.71 0.14
CA LYS A 223 3.26 -35.46 0.57
C LYS A 223 3.64 -36.87 0.97
#